data_AF-A0A1R1X9H8-F1
#
_entry.id   AF-A0A1R1X9H8-F1
#
_cell.length_a   1.000
_cell.length_b   1.000
_cell.length_c   1.000
_cell.angle_alpha   90.00
_cell.angle_beta   90.00
_cell.angle_gamma   90.00
#
_symmetry.space_group_name_H-M   'P 1'
#
loop_
_entity.id
_entity.type
_entity.pdbx_description
1 polymer ?
#
loop_
_entity_poly.entity_id
_entity_poly.type
_entity_poly.pdbx_seq_one_letter_code
_entity_poly.pdbx_strand_id
1 'polypeptide(L)'
;MSNFRNIRIGYWNCQGLSDRKWVRALAAVQEAKLDILFLAETWFLDHETHVSHPDYLVSTPRILPRPAIGHEQAGIVCLVSQDIRKQISSACVTRYTISIKINGHYIISVYFPPSMKPEKISEHIPDSELSVLIGDINTFFGVRYGTKRIGPLARLNLFRDMTANKSMNHLFPEPLGPTPDHAFVHQSLVANYFFTTLCNDLSDHKFMLLDLNIKIYITLNKSCDDIKFHLQPLNVPA
;
A
#
# COMPACT_ATOMS: atom_id res chain seq x y z
N MET A 1 -18.27 -21.24 -9.31
CA MET A 1 -18.68 -19.82 -9.37
C MET A 1 -17.49 -19.00 -8.91
N SER A 2 -16.96 -18.12 -9.76
CA SER A 2 -15.88 -17.21 -9.39
C SER A 2 -16.47 -16.06 -8.57
N ASN A 3 -16.18 -16.04 -7.26
CA ASN A 3 -16.53 -14.90 -6.42
C ASN A 3 -15.53 -13.78 -6.70
N PHE A 4 -16.05 -12.63 -7.15
CA PHE A 4 -15.29 -11.41 -7.33
C PHE A 4 -15.67 -10.43 -6.24
N ARG A 5 -14.68 -9.68 -5.75
CA ARG A 5 -14.90 -8.47 -4.94
C ARG A 5 -13.90 -7.40 -5.34
N ASN A 6 -14.10 -6.21 -4.80
CA ASN A 6 -13.18 -5.07 -4.94
C ASN A 6 -11.90 -5.31 -4.11
N ILE A 7 -10.79 -4.74 -4.56
CA ILE A 7 -9.53 -4.71 -3.81
C ILE A 7 -9.63 -3.62 -2.75
N ARG A 8 -9.22 -3.94 -1.52
CA ARG A 8 -9.13 -2.99 -0.43
C ARG A 8 -7.69 -2.78 0.03
N ILE A 9 -7.17 -1.56 -0.16
CA ILE A 9 -5.77 -1.20 0.09
C ILE A 9 -5.70 -0.30 1.31
N GLY A 10 -4.90 -0.69 2.31
CA GLY A 10 -4.52 0.18 3.41
C GLY A 10 -3.16 0.84 3.17
N TYR A 11 -3.02 2.07 3.64
CA TYR A 11 -1.71 2.72 3.77
C TYR A 11 -1.61 3.42 5.14
N TRP A 12 -0.45 3.31 5.79
CA TRP A 12 -0.20 4.03 7.03
C TRP A 12 1.27 4.44 7.15
N ASN A 13 1.53 5.75 7.23
CA ASN A 13 2.82 6.25 7.69
C ASN A 13 2.90 6.04 9.22
N CYS A 14 3.80 5.15 9.64
CA CYS A 14 3.86 4.64 10.99
C CYS A 14 4.76 5.46 11.90
N GLN A 15 5.70 6.26 11.37
CA GLN A 15 6.76 6.93 12.15
C GLN A 15 7.48 5.99 13.12
N GLY A 16 8.17 4.99 12.57
CA GLY A 16 8.81 3.89 13.28
C GLY A 16 7.81 2.78 13.60
N LEU A 17 7.99 1.63 12.95
CA LEU A 17 7.13 0.45 13.11
C LEU A 17 7.59 -0.41 14.30
N SER A 18 7.29 0.04 15.52
CA SER A 18 7.54 -0.76 16.73
C SER A 18 6.58 -1.95 16.84
N ASP A 19 6.91 -2.93 17.69
CA ASP A 19 6.06 -4.09 17.98
C ASP A 19 4.59 -3.73 18.25
N ARG A 20 4.34 -2.68 19.04
CA ARG A 20 2.97 -2.22 19.33
C ARG A 20 2.23 -1.76 18.07
N LYS A 21 2.91 -1.03 17.18
CA LYS A 21 2.33 -0.55 15.92
C LYS A 21 2.17 -1.68 14.92
N TRP A 22 3.09 -2.65 14.92
CA TRP A 22 3.00 -3.86 14.13
C TRP A 22 1.77 -4.70 14.48
N VAL A 23 1.58 -5.02 15.77
CA VAL A 23 0.38 -5.75 16.24
C VAL A 23 -0.90 -5.02 15.84
N ARG A 24 -0.92 -3.69 15.97
CA ARG A 24 -2.10 -2.90 15.58
C ARG A 24 -2.34 -2.94 14.06
N ALA A 25 -1.28 -2.83 13.25
CA ALA A 25 -1.37 -2.90 11.80
C ALA A 25 -1.94 -4.26 11.34
N LEU A 26 -1.49 -5.37 11.95
CA LEU A 26 -2.05 -6.70 11.68
C LEU A 26 -3.53 -6.80 12.07
N ALA A 27 -3.93 -6.24 13.21
CA ALA A 27 -5.35 -6.18 13.59
C ALA A 27 -6.17 -5.34 12.59
N ALA A 28 -5.62 -4.24 12.06
CA ALA A 28 -6.26 -3.41 11.05
C ALA A 28 -6.48 -4.16 9.73
N VAL A 29 -5.55 -5.05 9.33
CA VAL A 29 -5.73 -5.96 8.18
C VAL A 29 -7.01 -6.77 8.34
N GLN A 30 -7.25 -7.34 9.52
CA GLN A 30 -8.42 -8.18 9.79
C GLN A 30 -9.70 -7.36 9.91
N GLU A 31 -9.68 -6.28 10.70
CA GLU A 31 -10.85 -5.42 10.96
C GLU A 31 -11.38 -4.77 9.68
N ALA A 32 -10.49 -4.22 8.85
CA ALA A 32 -10.86 -3.58 7.60
C ALA A 32 -10.97 -4.57 6.43
N LYS A 33 -10.59 -5.85 6.61
CA LYS A 33 -10.54 -6.87 5.55
C LYS A 33 -9.63 -6.42 4.39
N LEU A 34 -8.43 -5.99 4.73
CA LEU A 34 -7.47 -5.49 3.76
C LEU A 34 -6.92 -6.62 2.89
N ASP A 35 -6.77 -6.32 1.62
CA ASP A 35 -6.09 -7.15 0.63
C ASP A 35 -4.60 -6.88 0.59
N ILE A 36 -4.26 -5.60 0.74
CA ILE A 36 -2.92 -5.06 0.65
C ILE A 36 -2.78 -4.01 1.75
N LEU A 37 -1.67 -4.02 2.47
CA LEU A 37 -1.33 -3.00 3.45
C LEU A 37 0.10 -2.50 3.19
N PHE A 38 0.23 -1.20 2.97
CA PHE A 38 1.51 -0.51 2.93
C PHE A 38 1.78 0.21 4.25
N LEU A 39 2.92 -0.06 4.87
CA LEU A 39 3.38 0.60 6.09
C LEU A 39 4.61 1.43 5.75
N ALA A 40 4.54 2.75 5.86
CA ALA A 40 5.62 3.67 5.52
C ALA A 40 6.30 4.24 6.77
N GLU A 41 7.48 4.83 6.59
CA GLU A 41 8.39 5.24 7.66
C GLU A 41 8.54 4.16 8.72
N THR A 42 8.78 2.93 8.30
CA THR A 42 9.00 1.84 9.27
C THR A 42 10.28 2.05 10.08
N TRP A 43 11.20 2.87 9.57
CA TRP A 43 12.56 3.08 10.08
C TRP A 43 13.33 1.76 10.24
N PHE A 44 12.85 0.71 9.55
CA PHE A 44 13.39 -0.64 9.58
C PHE A 44 13.57 -1.21 11.00
N LEU A 45 12.73 -0.75 11.94
CA LEU A 45 12.61 -1.36 13.26
C LEU A 45 12.13 -2.80 13.09
N ASP A 46 12.76 -3.72 13.82
CA ASP A 46 12.42 -5.15 13.87
C ASP A 46 12.19 -5.79 12.50
N HIS A 47 12.99 -5.36 11.51
CA HIS A 47 12.75 -5.68 10.10
C HIS A 47 12.70 -7.18 9.82
N GLU A 48 13.60 -7.96 10.42
CA GLU A 48 13.66 -9.41 10.25
C GLU A 48 12.39 -10.10 10.76
N THR A 49 11.82 -9.61 11.86
CA THR A 49 10.53 -10.08 12.39
C THR A 49 9.42 -9.82 11.37
N HIS A 50 9.37 -8.61 10.81
CA HIS A 50 8.36 -8.25 9.81
C HIS A 50 8.48 -9.08 8.52
N VAL A 51 9.70 -9.34 8.05
CA VAL A 51 9.99 -10.15 6.85
C VAL A 51 9.54 -11.61 7.03
N SER A 52 9.63 -12.14 8.25
CA SER A 52 9.22 -13.51 8.56
C SER A 52 7.69 -13.74 8.56
N HIS A 53 6.89 -12.67 8.50
CA HIS A 53 5.44 -12.78 8.58
C HIS A 53 4.84 -13.43 7.31
N PRO A 54 3.87 -14.36 7.41
CA PRO A 54 3.30 -15.05 6.25
C PRO A 54 2.72 -14.13 5.16
N ASP A 55 2.18 -12.98 5.58
CA ASP A 55 1.60 -11.99 4.66
C ASP A 55 2.63 -10.99 4.11
N TYR A 56 3.89 -11.02 4.56
CA TYR A 56 4.94 -10.15 4.03
C TYR A 56 5.22 -10.45 2.55
N LEU A 57 5.12 -9.43 1.70
CA LEU A 57 5.46 -9.53 0.29
C LEU A 57 6.86 -9.01 0.02
N VAL A 58 7.10 -7.74 0.35
CA VAL A 58 8.34 -7.02 0.02
C VAL A 58 8.48 -5.76 0.87
N SER A 59 9.69 -5.25 0.99
CA SER A 59 10.02 -3.96 1.60
C SER A 59 10.99 -3.18 0.73
N THR A 60 11.03 -1.86 0.92
CA THR A 60 12.09 -1.04 0.34
C THR A 60 13.44 -1.34 1.00
N PRO A 61 14.57 -1.18 0.29
CA PRO A 61 15.87 -1.36 0.90
C PRO A 61 16.21 -0.20 1.84
N ARG A 62 17.02 -0.50 2.86
CA ARG A 62 17.58 0.48 3.79
C ARG A 62 18.41 1.53 3.03
N ILE A 63 18.26 2.79 3.41
CA ILE A 63 19.08 3.88 2.87
C ILE A 63 20.40 3.88 3.65
N LEU A 64 21.52 3.82 2.91
CA LEU A 64 22.86 3.81 3.49
C LEU A 64 23.61 5.11 3.18
N PRO A 65 24.52 5.57 4.07
CA PRO A 65 24.82 4.98 5.38
C PRO A 65 23.70 5.21 6.40
N ARG A 66 23.66 4.36 7.44
CA ARG A 66 22.70 4.56 8.55
C ARG A 66 23.05 5.86 9.29
N PRO A 67 22.06 6.62 9.76
CA PRO A 67 22.31 7.77 10.61
C PRO A 67 23.07 7.35 11.87
N ALA A 68 24.13 8.10 12.22
CA ALA A 68 24.86 7.87 13.46
C ALA A 68 24.06 8.30 14.70
N ILE A 69 23.15 9.26 14.53
CA ILE A 69 22.30 9.82 15.58
C ILE A 69 20.89 9.96 15.02
N GLY A 70 19.89 9.66 15.84
CA GLY A 70 18.48 9.73 15.48
C GLY A 70 17.94 8.43 14.89
N HIS A 71 16.70 8.47 14.40
CA HIS A 71 16.07 7.34 13.74
C HIS A 71 16.55 7.20 12.30
N GLU A 72 16.37 6.01 11.73
CA GLU A 72 16.58 5.81 10.30
C GLU A 72 15.53 6.56 9.48
N GLN A 73 15.85 6.76 8.21
CA GLN A 73 14.98 7.45 7.27
C GLN A 73 14.24 6.44 6.40
N ALA A 74 12.96 6.70 6.14
CA ALA A 74 12.12 5.93 5.22
C ALA A 74 11.84 4.47 5.66
N GLY A 75 11.69 3.59 4.68
CA GLY A 75 11.25 2.21 4.85
C GLY A 75 9.76 2.05 4.58
N ILE A 76 9.43 1.26 3.56
CA ILE A 76 8.05 0.83 3.29
C ILE A 76 8.01 -0.70 3.37
N VAL A 77 7.00 -1.25 4.02
CA VAL A 77 6.68 -2.68 4.06
C VAL A 77 5.34 -2.90 3.39
N CYS A 78 5.23 -3.91 2.54
CA CYS A 78 4.00 -4.34 1.90
C CYS A 78 3.57 -5.70 2.41
N LEU A 79 2.37 -5.78 2.98
CA LEU A 79 1.69 -7.02 3.35
C LEU A 79 0.56 -7.28 2.35
N VAL A 80 0.39 -8.54 1.95
CA VAL A 80 -0.66 -8.94 1.02
C VAL A 80 -1.33 -10.23 1.48
N SER A 81 -2.65 -10.29 1.30
CA SER A 81 -3.40 -11.52 1.53
C SER A 81 -2.98 -12.62 0.55
N GLN A 82 -3.16 -13.87 0.94
CA GLN A 82 -2.74 -15.03 0.12
C GLN A 82 -3.51 -15.11 -1.21
N ASP A 83 -4.76 -14.66 -1.26
CA ASP A 83 -5.56 -14.62 -2.50
C ASP A 83 -4.99 -13.60 -3.50
N ILE A 84 -4.55 -12.44 -3.01
CA ILE A 84 -3.95 -11.41 -3.83
C ILE A 84 -2.55 -11.79 -4.27
N ARG A 85 -1.76 -12.41 -3.38
CA ARG A 85 -0.38 -12.83 -3.65
C ARG A 85 -0.28 -13.63 -4.96
N LYS A 86 -1.21 -14.55 -5.19
CA LYS A 86 -1.26 -15.40 -6.39
C LYS A 86 -1.58 -14.64 -7.68
N GLN A 87 -2.15 -13.44 -7.57
CA GLN A 87 -2.54 -12.58 -8.70
C GLN A 87 -1.50 -11.49 -9.01
N ILE A 88 -0.47 -11.34 -8.17
CA ILE A 88 0.61 -10.39 -8.41
C ILE A 88 1.52 -10.97 -9.49
N SER A 89 1.61 -10.25 -10.61
CA SER A 89 2.45 -10.60 -11.77
C SER A 89 3.86 -10.00 -11.69
N SER A 90 4.05 -8.91 -10.94
CA SER A 90 5.36 -8.31 -10.68
C SER A 90 5.34 -7.46 -9.43
N ALA A 91 6.47 -7.40 -8.73
CA ALA A 91 6.75 -6.47 -7.65
C ALA A 91 8.13 -5.84 -7.85
N CYS A 92 8.21 -4.51 -7.83
CA CYS A 92 9.44 -3.75 -7.97
C CYS A 92 9.58 -2.78 -6.80
N VAL A 93 10.80 -2.54 -6.34
CA VAL A 93 11.05 -1.62 -5.23
C VAL A 93 12.16 -0.64 -5.56
N THR A 94 11.99 0.59 -5.09
CA THR A 94 13.08 1.57 -4.96
C THR A 94 13.25 1.89 -3.47
N ARG A 95 14.12 2.85 -3.13
CA ARG A 95 14.24 3.33 -1.73
C ARG A 95 12.96 3.98 -1.20
N TYR A 96 12.10 4.47 -2.09
CA TYR A 96 10.96 5.33 -1.74
C TYR A 96 9.62 4.82 -2.27
N THR A 97 9.64 3.72 -3.02
CA THR A 97 8.45 3.19 -3.68
C THR A 97 8.40 1.68 -3.65
N ILE A 98 7.18 1.14 -3.54
CA ILE A 98 6.86 -0.25 -3.85
C ILE A 98 5.82 -0.23 -4.96
N SER A 99 6.12 -0.87 -6.09
CA SER A 99 5.21 -1.02 -7.22
C SER A 99 4.82 -2.48 -7.36
N ILE A 100 3.52 -2.76 -7.45
CA ILE A 100 2.97 -4.10 -7.68
C ILE A 100 2.03 -4.07 -8.87
N LYS A 101 2.01 -5.16 -9.65
CA LYS A 101 1.10 -5.32 -10.79
C LYS A 101 0.12 -6.47 -10.55
N ILE A 102 -1.16 -6.15 -10.49
CA ILE A 102 -2.25 -7.12 -10.24
C ILE A 102 -3.25 -7.01 -11.39
N ASN A 103 -3.54 -8.13 -12.07
CA ASN A 103 -4.52 -8.19 -13.16
C ASN A 103 -4.34 -7.08 -14.22
N GLY A 104 -3.09 -6.74 -14.55
CA GLY A 104 -2.77 -5.67 -15.51
C GLY A 104 -2.64 -4.27 -14.91
N HIS A 105 -3.15 -4.04 -13.70
CA HIS A 105 -3.13 -2.73 -13.04
C HIS A 105 -1.86 -2.49 -12.21
N TYR A 106 -1.23 -1.34 -12.40
CA TYR A 106 -0.04 -0.92 -11.65
C TYR A 106 -0.42 -0.08 -10.44
N ILE A 107 -0.12 -0.60 -9.25
CA ILE A 107 -0.34 0.06 -7.97
C ILE A 107 1.04 0.42 -7.41
N ILE A 108 1.27 1.70 -7.15
CA ILE A 108 2.48 2.19 -6.50
C ILE A 108 2.15 2.77 -5.13
N SER A 109 2.87 2.32 -4.11
CA SER A 109 2.92 2.98 -2.82
C SER A 109 4.20 3.81 -2.73
N VAL A 110 4.09 5.02 -2.16
CA VAL A 110 5.19 5.97 -2.08
C VAL A 110 5.35 6.56 -0.68
N TYR A 111 6.60 6.81 -0.30
CA TYR A 111 6.97 7.72 0.77
C TYR A 111 8.07 8.65 0.25
N PHE A 112 7.72 9.91 0.02
CA PHE A 112 8.67 10.91 -0.47
C PHE A 112 8.99 11.91 0.65
N PRO A 113 10.18 11.86 1.25
CA PRO A 113 10.58 12.74 2.34
C PRO A 113 10.35 14.23 2.02
N PRO A 114 10.09 15.09 3.01
CA PRO A 114 9.88 16.53 2.79
C PRO A 114 11.09 17.21 2.13
N SER A 115 12.30 16.70 2.37
CA SER A 115 13.56 17.20 1.81
C SER A 115 13.81 16.78 0.36
N MET A 116 13.03 15.84 -0.19
CA MET A 116 13.23 15.35 -1.55
C MET A 116 12.79 16.41 -2.57
N LYS A 117 13.69 16.70 -3.52
CA LYS A 117 13.40 17.66 -4.60
C LYS A 117 12.46 17.05 -5.66
N PRO A 118 11.62 17.85 -6.33
CA PRO A 118 10.66 17.38 -7.34
C PRO A 118 11.28 16.57 -8.48
N GLU A 119 12.49 16.90 -8.93
CA GLU A 119 13.16 16.18 -10.01
C GLU A 119 13.46 14.74 -9.58
N LYS A 120 13.86 14.54 -8.32
CA LYS A 120 14.08 13.21 -7.73
C LYS A 120 12.78 12.45 -7.49
N ILE A 121 11.69 13.14 -7.13
CA ILE A 121 10.37 12.50 -7.04
C ILE A 121 9.97 11.94 -8.42
N SER A 122 10.20 12.70 -9.48
CA SER A 122 9.83 12.33 -10.85
C SER A 122 10.55 11.05 -11.31
N GLU A 123 11.83 10.88 -10.95
CA GLU A 123 12.60 9.64 -11.23
C GLU A 123 11.97 8.37 -10.62
N HIS A 124 11.11 8.51 -9.61
CA HIS A 124 10.45 7.38 -8.93
C HIS A 124 9.02 7.13 -9.41
N ILE A 125 8.45 8.02 -10.22
CA ILE A 125 7.12 7.85 -10.82
C ILE A 125 7.34 7.23 -12.20
N PRO A 126 6.76 6.06 -12.50
CA PRO A 126 7.02 5.38 -13.77
C PRO A 126 6.48 6.20 -14.95
N ASP A 127 7.21 6.24 -16.06
CA ASP A 127 6.72 6.85 -17.31
C ASP A 127 5.56 6.05 -17.92
N SER A 128 5.52 4.74 -17.64
CA SER A 128 4.47 3.83 -18.11
C SER A 128 3.09 4.12 -17.50
N GLU A 129 2.10 3.31 -17.92
CA GLU A 129 0.76 3.32 -17.35
C GLU A 129 0.80 3.13 -15.82
N LEU A 130 0.02 3.95 -15.12
CA LEU A 130 -0.08 3.97 -13.67
C LEU A 130 -1.57 3.91 -13.32
N SER A 131 -1.99 2.88 -12.58
CA SER A 131 -3.40 2.72 -12.21
C SER A 131 -3.71 3.38 -10.87
N VAL A 132 -2.80 3.26 -9.89
CA VAL A 132 -2.97 3.82 -8.55
C VAL A 132 -1.62 4.32 -8.02
N LEU A 133 -1.60 5.52 -7.44
CA LEU A 133 -0.54 6.00 -6.55
C LEU A 133 -1.13 6.31 -5.19
N ILE A 134 -0.57 5.73 -4.12
CA ILE A 134 -1.03 5.94 -2.75
C ILE A 134 0.14 6.16 -1.79
N GLY A 135 0.03 7.16 -0.93
CA GLY A 135 0.93 7.30 0.22
C GLY A 135 1.31 8.73 0.53
N ASP A 136 2.36 8.87 1.33
CA ASP A 136 2.83 10.14 1.84
C ASP A 136 3.74 10.82 0.82
N ILE A 137 3.20 11.89 0.22
CA ILE A 137 3.91 12.72 -0.73
C ILE A 137 4.29 14.07 -0.14
N ASN A 138 4.26 14.24 1.19
CA ASN A 138 4.70 15.43 1.93
C ASN A 138 4.27 16.76 1.28
N THR A 139 3.03 16.81 0.79
CA THR A 139 2.47 17.95 0.05
C THR A 139 1.03 18.19 0.48
N PHE A 140 0.68 19.45 0.74
CA PHE A 140 -0.67 19.86 1.08
C PHE A 140 -1.33 20.62 -0.08
N PHE A 141 -2.58 20.29 -0.40
CA PHE A 141 -3.31 20.82 -1.56
C PHE A 141 -4.40 21.84 -1.21
N GLY A 142 -4.45 22.28 0.04
CA GLY A 142 -5.38 23.32 0.50
C GLY A 142 -6.79 22.79 0.83
N VAL A 143 -7.74 23.73 0.86
CA VAL A 143 -9.01 23.58 1.61
C VAL A 143 -9.89 22.46 1.10
N ARG A 144 -9.81 22.14 -0.19
CA ARG A 144 -10.55 21.01 -0.78
C ARG A 144 -10.15 19.66 -0.17
N TYR A 145 -8.96 19.58 0.41
CA TYR A 145 -8.43 18.39 1.09
C TYR A 145 -8.43 18.57 2.61
N GLY A 146 -9.24 19.49 3.15
CA GLY A 146 -9.42 19.63 4.60
C GLY A 146 -8.34 20.43 5.33
N THR A 147 -7.54 21.24 4.63
CA THR A 147 -6.48 22.05 5.26
C THR A 147 -6.33 23.44 4.66
N LYS A 148 -5.92 24.44 5.44
CA LYS A 148 -5.50 25.74 4.90
C LYS A 148 -4.06 25.73 4.39
N ARG A 149 -3.28 24.70 4.74
CA ARG A 149 -1.87 24.56 4.31
C ARG A 149 -1.81 24.22 2.82
N ILE A 150 -0.89 24.86 2.12
CA ILE A 150 -0.63 24.62 0.70
C ILE A 150 0.87 24.50 0.50
N GLY A 151 1.29 23.52 -0.30
CA GLY A 151 2.65 23.34 -0.77
C GLY A 151 3.41 22.17 -0.11
N PRO A 152 4.70 22.02 -0.43
CA PRO A 152 5.53 22.95 -1.23
C PRO A 152 5.05 23.14 -2.68
N LEU A 153 5.10 24.38 -3.21
CA LEU A 153 4.51 24.73 -4.51
C LEU A 153 5.07 23.87 -5.66
N ALA A 154 6.38 23.64 -5.69
CA ALA A 154 7.01 22.84 -6.74
C ALA A 154 6.53 21.38 -6.74
N ARG A 155 6.34 20.76 -5.56
CA ARG A 155 5.77 19.41 -5.46
C ARG A 155 4.31 19.38 -5.88
N LEU A 156 3.55 20.40 -5.47
CA LEU A 156 2.15 20.53 -5.84
C LEU A 156 1.96 20.66 -7.36
N ASN A 157 2.82 21.44 -8.04
CA ASN A 157 2.82 21.50 -9.51
C ASN A 157 3.18 20.16 -10.13
N LEU A 158 4.24 19.49 -9.66
CA LEU A 158 4.62 18.16 -10.13
C LEU A 158 3.46 17.16 -10.09
N PHE A 159 2.75 17.07 -8.97
CA PHE A 159 1.63 16.12 -8.85
C PHE A 159 0.40 16.55 -9.65
N ARG A 160 0.17 17.84 -9.87
CA ARG A 160 -0.87 18.32 -10.79
C ARG A 160 -0.55 17.96 -12.24
N ASP A 161 0.69 18.17 -12.66
CA ASP A 161 1.15 17.84 -14.01
C ASP A 161 1.09 16.33 -14.23
N MET A 162 1.53 15.52 -13.26
CA MET A 162 1.38 14.06 -13.27
C MET A 162 -0.08 13.65 -13.43
N THR A 163 -0.99 14.28 -12.66
CA THR A 163 -2.42 13.98 -12.69
C THR A 163 -3.01 14.24 -14.08
N ALA A 164 -2.66 15.36 -14.71
CA ALA A 164 -3.08 15.68 -16.07
C ALA A 164 -2.48 14.72 -17.11
N ASN A 165 -1.16 14.52 -17.08
CA ASN A 165 -0.43 13.76 -18.09
C ASN A 165 -0.74 12.26 -18.06
N LYS A 166 -1.07 11.72 -16.88
CA LYS A 166 -1.40 10.30 -16.69
C LYS A 166 -2.90 10.03 -16.54
N SER A 167 -3.75 11.03 -16.79
CA SER A 167 -5.20 10.90 -16.68
C SER A 167 -5.66 10.33 -15.32
N MET A 168 -5.06 10.84 -14.24
CA MET A 168 -5.38 10.41 -12.88
C MET A 168 -6.44 11.33 -12.28
N ASN A 169 -7.24 10.79 -11.37
CA ASN A 169 -8.09 11.53 -10.45
C ASN A 169 -7.38 11.58 -9.11
N HIS A 170 -7.15 12.79 -8.57
CA HIS A 170 -6.70 12.97 -7.19
C HIS A 170 -7.92 12.87 -6.27
N LEU A 171 -7.99 11.81 -5.48
CA LEU A 171 -9.14 11.51 -4.64
C LEU A 171 -9.17 12.38 -3.38
N PHE A 172 -10.38 12.73 -2.94
CA PHE A 172 -10.61 13.37 -1.65
C PHE A 172 -10.83 12.30 -0.58
N PRO A 173 -10.18 12.41 0.58
CA PRO A 173 -10.46 11.51 1.69
C PRO A 173 -11.81 11.84 2.33
N GLU A 174 -12.55 10.82 2.75
CA GLU A 174 -13.71 10.97 3.63
C GLU A 174 -13.42 10.38 5.02
N PRO A 175 -13.54 11.15 6.12
CA PRO A 175 -13.73 12.60 6.15
C PRO A 175 -12.50 13.37 5.67
N LEU A 176 -12.68 14.61 5.22
CA LEU A 176 -11.57 15.51 4.89
C LEU A 176 -10.66 15.71 6.13
N GLY A 177 -9.35 15.89 5.91
CA GLY A 177 -8.42 16.15 6.99
C GLY A 177 -7.05 16.63 6.49
N PRO A 178 -6.33 17.44 7.28
CA PRO A 178 -5.03 17.94 6.89
C PRO A 178 -4.04 16.80 6.76
N THR A 179 -3.64 16.49 5.54
CA THR A 179 -2.82 15.30 5.29
C THR A 179 -1.80 15.52 4.18
N PRO A 180 -0.56 15.05 4.37
CA PRO A 180 0.41 14.86 3.29
C PRO A 180 0.21 13.55 2.54
N ASP A 181 -0.76 12.73 2.95
CA ASP A 181 -1.05 11.39 2.45
C ASP A 181 -2.20 11.42 1.42
N HIS A 182 -1.90 11.00 0.20
CA HIS A 182 -2.81 11.17 -0.94
C HIS A 182 -2.99 9.88 -1.73
N ALA A 183 -4.14 9.78 -2.38
CA ALA A 183 -4.44 8.72 -3.34
C ALA A 183 -4.80 9.33 -4.70
N PHE A 184 -4.17 8.81 -5.74
CA PHE A 184 -4.44 9.14 -7.13
C PHE A 184 -4.82 7.85 -7.86
N VAL A 185 -5.90 7.87 -8.63
CA VAL A 185 -6.40 6.69 -9.34
C VAL A 185 -6.70 7.04 -10.78
N HIS A 186 -6.29 6.20 -11.72
CA HIS A 186 -6.56 6.42 -13.15
C HIS A 186 -8.06 6.60 -13.41
N GLN A 187 -8.42 7.52 -14.30
CA GLN A 187 -9.82 7.93 -14.53
C GLN A 187 -10.74 6.81 -15.02
N SER A 188 -10.19 5.72 -15.56
CA SER A 188 -10.96 4.54 -15.97
C SER A 188 -11.37 3.63 -14.81
N LEU A 189 -10.89 3.89 -13.59
CA LEU A 189 -11.15 3.08 -12.41
C LEU A 189 -12.05 3.83 -11.44
N VAL A 190 -12.92 3.08 -10.75
CA VAL A 190 -13.78 3.60 -9.69
C VAL A 190 -13.14 3.25 -8.35
N ALA A 191 -12.94 4.27 -7.51
CA ALA A 191 -12.38 4.08 -6.18
C ALA A 191 -12.96 5.06 -5.17
N ASN A 192 -13.04 4.62 -3.91
CA ASN A 192 -13.38 5.46 -2.76
C ASN A 192 -12.19 5.53 -1.80
N TYR A 193 -11.93 6.71 -1.25
CA TYR A 193 -10.78 6.97 -0.38
C TYR A 193 -11.25 7.51 0.98
N PHE A 194 -10.82 6.86 2.07
CA PHE A 194 -11.25 7.18 3.42
C PHE A 194 -10.08 7.32 4.37
N PHE A 195 -10.27 8.16 5.39
CA PHE A 195 -9.48 8.07 6.61
C PHE A 195 -10.24 7.28 7.67
N THR A 196 -9.51 6.43 8.38
CA THR A 196 -10.06 5.62 9.45
C THR A 196 -9.32 5.87 10.76
N THR A 197 -9.96 5.51 11.87
CA THR A 197 -9.38 5.57 13.21
C THR A 197 -8.69 4.26 13.62
N LEU A 198 -8.43 3.35 12.66
CA LEU A 198 -7.87 2.04 12.96
C LEU A 198 -6.59 2.19 13.79
N CYS A 199 -5.61 2.96 13.33
CA CYS A 199 -4.35 3.17 14.04
C CYS A 199 -4.26 4.52 14.78
N ASN A 200 -5.37 5.03 15.31
CA ASN A 200 -5.40 6.33 15.96
C ASN A 200 -4.42 6.43 17.14
N ASP A 201 -3.85 7.62 17.36
CA ASP A 201 -2.95 7.95 18.48
C ASP A 201 -1.62 7.16 18.53
N LEU A 202 -1.26 6.45 17.45
CA LEU A 202 0.02 5.74 17.30
C LEU A 202 0.97 6.39 16.30
N SER A 203 0.48 7.33 15.50
CA SER A 203 1.22 8.14 14.52
C SER A 203 0.48 9.49 14.41
N ASP A 204 1.17 10.54 13.99
CA ASP A 204 0.51 11.80 13.60
C ASP A 204 -0.19 11.69 12.22
N HIS A 205 0.02 10.59 11.50
CA HIS A 205 -0.69 10.24 10.27
C HIS A 205 -1.91 9.35 10.52
N LYS A 206 -2.97 9.63 9.77
CA LYS A 206 -4.19 8.81 9.75
C LYS A 206 -3.99 7.55 8.90
N PHE A 207 -4.74 6.51 9.23
CA PHE A 207 -4.77 5.30 8.41
C PHE A 207 -5.63 5.52 7.17
N MET A 208 -5.04 5.39 5.99
CA MET A 208 -5.69 5.51 4.69
C MET A 208 -6.34 4.19 4.29
N LEU A 209 -7.55 4.26 3.75
CA LEU A 209 -8.24 3.13 3.14
C LEU A 209 -8.68 3.50 1.71
N LEU A 210 -8.27 2.70 0.73
CA LEU A 210 -8.67 2.84 -0.66
C LEU A 210 -9.43 1.58 -1.10
N ASP A 211 -10.72 1.76 -1.40
CA ASP A 211 -11.57 0.73 -1.98
C ASP A 211 -11.57 0.88 -3.50
N LEU A 212 -11.02 -0.10 -4.19
CA LEU A 212 -10.76 -0.03 -5.63
C LEU A 212 -11.55 -1.11 -6.37
N ASN A 213 -12.38 -0.69 -7.33
CA ASN A 213 -13.21 -1.57 -8.14
C ASN A 213 -12.40 -2.27 -9.24
N ILE A 214 -11.47 -3.13 -8.81
CA ILE A 214 -10.78 -4.11 -9.64
C ILE A 214 -11.28 -5.49 -9.23
N LYS A 215 -11.70 -6.29 -10.21
CA LYS A 215 -12.13 -7.67 -9.96
C LYS A 215 -10.92 -8.52 -9.56
N ILE A 216 -10.98 -9.09 -8.38
CA ILE A 216 -10.05 -10.13 -7.92
C ILE A 216 -10.72 -11.49 -7.84
N TYR A 217 -9.96 -12.52 -8.18
CA TYR A 217 -10.39 -13.91 -8.04
C TYR A 217 -10.10 -14.39 -6.62
N ILE A 218 -11.10 -14.92 -5.92
CA ILE A 218 -10.94 -15.47 -4.58
C ILE A 218 -10.86 -16.99 -4.67
N THR A 219 -9.89 -17.61 -3.99
CA THR A 219 -9.88 -19.06 -3.84
C THR A 219 -10.84 -19.41 -2.70
N LEU A 220 -11.97 -20.05 -3.01
CA LEU A 220 -12.74 -20.72 -1.97
C LEU A 220 -11.95 -21.94 -1.53
N ASN A 221 -11.45 -21.94 -0.29
CA ASN A 221 -11.02 -23.17 0.36
C ASN A 221 -12.25 -24.08 0.45
N LYS A 222 -12.43 -24.96 -0.53
CA LYS A 222 -13.25 -26.15 -0.31
C LYS A 222 -12.62 -26.88 0.86
N SER A 223 -13.40 -27.18 1.89
CA SER A 223 -12.94 -28.07 2.94
C SER A 223 -12.39 -29.34 2.27
N CYS A 224 -11.20 -29.77 2.68
CA CYS A 224 -10.61 -31.01 2.21
C CYS A 224 -11.49 -32.23 2.55
N ASP A 225 -12.45 -32.07 3.46
CA ASP A 225 -13.40 -33.11 3.88
C ASP A 225 -14.40 -33.51 2.78
N ASP A 226 -14.53 -32.71 1.71
CA ASP A 226 -15.42 -33.03 0.58
C ASP A 226 -14.75 -33.94 -0.48
N ILE A 227 -13.44 -34.20 -0.37
CA ILE A 227 -12.72 -35.12 -1.26
C ILE A 227 -12.53 -36.45 -0.53
N LYS A 228 -13.56 -37.31 -0.59
CA LYS A 228 -13.40 -38.73 -0.25
C LYS A 228 -12.51 -39.39 -1.30
N PHE A 229 -11.25 -39.63 -0.95
CA PHE A 229 -10.39 -40.49 -1.75
C PHE A 229 -10.94 -41.92 -1.70
N HIS A 230 -11.42 -42.43 -2.82
CA HIS A 230 -11.68 -43.87 -2.98
C HIS A 230 -10.34 -44.58 -3.15
N LEU A 231 -9.71 -44.93 -2.03
CA LEU A 231 -8.54 -45.79 -2.03
C LEU A 231 -8.97 -47.22 -2.35
N GLN A 232 -8.43 -47.79 -3.43
CA GLN A 232 -8.56 -49.23 -3.70
C GLN A 232 -7.43 -49.98 -3.00
N PRO A 233 -7.70 -51.18 -2.43
CA PRO A 233 -6.64 -52.04 -1.90
C PRO A 233 -5.61 -52.35 -2.98
N LEU A 234 -4.33 -52.35 -2.60
CA LEU A 234 -3.26 -52.86 -3.46
C LEU A 234 -3.50 -54.35 -3.69
N ASN A 235 -3.67 -54.74 -4.97
CA ASN A 235 -3.63 -56.14 -5.35
C ASN A 235 -2.20 -56.64 -5.16
N VAL A 236 -1.99 -57.44 -4.11
CA VAL A 236 -0.75 -58.16 -3.90
C VAL A 236 -0.70 -59.29 -4.93
N PRO A 237 0.31 -59.37 -5.81
CA PRO A 237 0.48 -60.49 -6.72
C PRO A 237 0.72 -61.79 -5.92
N ALA A 238 0.06 -62.86 -6.34
CA ALA A 238 0.24 -64.22 -5.81
C ALA A 238 1.60 -64.82 -6.22
#